data_AF-A0A268BP84-F1
#
_entry.id   AF-A0A268BP84-F1
#
_cell.length_a   1.000
_cell.length_b   1.000
_cell.length_c   1.000
_cell.angle_alpha   90.00
_cell.angle_beta   90.00
_cell.angle_gamma   90.00
#
_symmetry.space_group_name_H-M   'P 1'
#
loop_
_entity.id
_entity.type
_entity.pdbx_description
1 polymer ?
#
loop_
_entity_poly.entity_id
_entity_poly.type
_entity_poly.pdbx_seq_one_letter_code
_entity_poly.pdbx_strand_id
1 'polypeptide(L)'
;MTNRSAVDTIKGYFYQFDLTIKKILELKEDGESIIIEGIEDIDVKSTDEDTAIQCKYYAKSEYNHSVIAKPIRLMLTHFKESISSSLPAINYYLYGYFKRGQDKLTLPLDVQQLKERFLIYRKDNERYELHNILDLTDQELETFLKQLTININADDYDTQLTDIHNSFTAKFKCSLFQAEHYYYNNALQVIKRLATSNSIEDRTITKKEFLDEIDKSQLLFNEWFHIYKERKEINKSYRDEYFSTLNVSPFERFFLIEVDPSSYTRSYLKELLFIISNKWSKLSQRERNSYCPYVYIHKLDYSELIQLKGELITEQFRVIDGFDFSGASFNVNSVLQTATYHNNIKLKILNSLDDLILSLESSTKTREIYQFYLEEEYFDYNSAAVKHIKIPVEEIKDIKEII
;
A
#
# COMPACT_ATOMS: atom_id res chain seq x y z
N MET A 1 -8.25 33.08 -17.56
CA MET A 1 -8.84 32.35 -16.42
C MET A 1 -7.72 31.54 -15.79
N THR A 2 -7.22 31.98 -14.64
CA THR A 2 -6.25 31.22 -13.84
C THR A 2 -6.93 29.93 -13.41
N ASN A 3 -6.37 28.80 -13.80
CA ASN A 3 -6.87 27.48 -13.44
C ASN A 3 -6.85 27.40 -11.90
N ARG A 4 -8.02 27.54 -11.25
CA ARG A 4 -8.19 27.45 -9.78
C ARG A 4 -8.09 25.99 -9.35
N SER A 5 -6.98 25.36 -9.69
CA SER A 5 -6.68 24.02 -9.24
C SER A 5 -6.18 24.09 -7.80
N ALA A 6 -6.77 23.29 -6.91
CA ALA A 6 -6.34 23.20 -5.50
C ALA A 6 -4.96 22.53 -5.34
N VAL A 7 -4.36 22.04 -6.42
CA VAL A 7 -3.08 21.30 -6.43
C VAL A 7 -1.96 22.08 -5.73
N ASP A 8 -1.83 23.38 -5.98
CA ASP A 8 -0.75 24.18 -5.39
C ASP A 8 -0.95 24.38 -3.87
N THR A 9 -2.19 24.54 -3.42
CA THR A 9 -2.54 24.64 -2.00
C THR A 9 -2.31 23.31 -1.28
N ILE A 10 -2.76 22.20 -1.89
CA ILE A 10 -2.56 20.84 -1.36
C ILE A 10 -1.07 20.54 -1.25
N LYS A 11 -0.29 20.84 -2.29
CA LYS A 11 1.18 20.64 -2.28
C LYS A 11 1.85 21.51 -1.22
N GLY A 12 1.33 22.71 -0.96
CA GLY A 12 1.79 23.56 0.14
C GLY A 12 1.62 22.91 1.52
N TYR A 13 0.45 22.30 1.78
CA TYR A 13 0.22 21.56 3.03
C TYR A 13 1.12 20.33 3.16
N PHE A 14 1.28 19.53 2.11
CA PHE A 14 2.21 18.40 2.14
C PHE A 14 3.64 18.86 2.37
N TYR A 15 4.09 19.94 1.73
CA TYR A 15 5.42 20.49 1.95
C TYR A 15 5.66 20.92 3.40
N GLN A 16 4.64 21.49 4.07
CA GLN A 16 4.67 21.79 5.49
C GLN A 16 4.74 20.50 6.33
N PHE A 17 3.89 19.51 6.06
CA PHE A 17 3.89 18.23 6.79
C PHE A 17 5.21 17.48 6.64
N ASP A 18 5.77 17.46 5.43
CA ASP A 18 7.07 16.88 5.13
C ASP A 18 8.17 17.60 5.91
N LEU A 19 8.13 18.94 5.97
CA LEU A 19 9.08 19.72 6.77
C LEU A 19 8.92 19.40 8.27
N THR A 20 7.70 19.24 8.77
CA THR A 20 7.45 18.79 10.15
C THR A 20 8.12 17.45 10.40
N ILE A 21 7.90 16.45 9.53
CA ILE A 21 8.53 15.12 9.63
C ILE A 21 10.06 15.25 9.64
N LYS A 22 10.63 16.01 8.69
CA LYS A 22 12.08 16.26 8.60
C LYS A 22 12.60 16.85 9.90
N LYS A 23 11.92 17.85 10.48
CA LYS A 23 12.32 18.48 11.74
C LYS A 23 12.23 17.54 12.94
N ILE A 24 11.20 16.69 13.04
CA ILE A 24 11.13 15.67 14.11
C ILE A 24 12.30 14.68 14.00
N LEU A 25 12.65 14.24 12.78
CA LEU A 25 13.76 13.30 12.55
C LEU A 25 15.12 13.93 12.86
N GLU A 26 15.26 15.24 12.66
CA GLU A 26 16.47 16.04 12.95
C GLU A 26 16.66 16.38 14.44
N LEU A 27 15.61 16.27 15.27
CA LEU A 27 15.73 16.45 16.73
C LEU A 27 16.86 15.57 17.28
N LYS A 28 17.60 16.04 18.28
CA LYS A 28 18.74 15.29 18.83
C LYS A 28 18.26 14.27 19.85
N GLU A 29 17.49 14.74 20.82
CA GLU A 29 17.07 13.96 21.98
C GLU A 29 15.63 13.45 21.81
N ASP A 30 15.36 12.29 22.40
CA ASP A 30 14.07 11.61 22.30
C ASP A 30 12.92 12.39 22.99
N GLY A 31 13.27 13.22 23.99
CA GLY A 31 12.32 14.05 24.73
C GLY A 31 12.05 15.43 24.12
N GLU A 32 12.79 15.82 23.07
CA GLU A 32 12.49 17.05 22.33
C GLU A 32 11.18 16.89 21.56
N SER A 33 10.50 18.00 21.31
CA SER A 33 9.16 17.97 20.73
C SER A 33 8.94 19.01 19.64
N ILE A 34 7.91 18.76 18.85
CA ILE A 34 7.39 19.72 17.88
C ILE A 34 5.92 19.99 18.18
N ILE A 35 5.54 21.26 18.05
CA ILE A 35 4.17 21.74 18.08
C ILE A 35 3.80 22.12 16.64
N ILE A 36 2.72 21.57 16.13
CA ILE A 36 2.21 21.87 14.78
C ILE A 36 1.17 22.96 14.88
N GLU A 37 1.23 23.99 14.02
CA GLU A 37 0.27 25.11 14.03
C GLU A 37 0.17 25.79 15.41
N GLY A 38 1.33 26.18 15.96
CA GLY A 38 1.50 26.87 17.24
C GLY A 38 1.68 28.38 17.07
N ILE A 39 2.85 28.89 17.43
CA ILE A 39 3.28 30.29 17.17
C ILE A 39 3.38 30.49 15.65
N GLU A 40 4.10 29.59 14.98
CA GLU A 40 4.14 29.50 13.52
C GLU A 40 3.67 28.10 13.08
N ASP A 41 3.86 27.78 11.79
CA ASP A 41 3.42 26.51 11.20
C ASP A 41 4.02 25.28 11.94
N ILE A 42 5.26 25.40 12.42
CA ILE A 42 6.01 24.35 13.11
C ILE A 42 6.86 24.99 14.21
N ASP A 43 6.65 24.65 15.48
CA ASP A 43 7.50 25.11 16.57
C ASP A 43 8.33 23.95 17.13
N VAL A 44 9.65 24.10 17.12
CA VAL A 44 10.60 23.14 17.66
C VAL A 44 10.92 23.52 19.11
N LYS A 45 10.74 22.57 20.02
CA LYS A 45 11.14 22.66 21.43
C LYS A 45 12.34 21.76 21.67
N SER A 46 13.53 22.35 21.71
CA SER A 46 14.79 21.65 21.91
C SER A 46 15.40 21.98 23.28
N THR A 47 16.42 21.24 23.70
CA THR A 47 17.12 21.56 24.95
C THR A 47 18.01 22.80 24.82
N ASP A 48 18.42 23.13 23.60
CA ASP A 48 19.36 24.23 23.31
C ASP A 48 18.61 25.54 23.11
N GLU A 49 17.65 25.55 22.18
CA GLU A 49 16.87 26.72 21.79
C GLU A 49 15.50 26.34 21.20
N ASP A 50 14.48 27.15 21.51
CA ASP A 50 13.18 27.04 20.88
C ASP A 50 13.19 27.78 19.53
N THR A 51 12.55 27.22 18.52
CA THR A 51 12.46 27.83 17.19
C THR A 51 11.05 27.75 16.63
N ALA A 52 10.46 28.87 16.25
CA ALA A 52 9.19 28.94 15.52
C ALA A 52 9.48 29.06 14.01
N ILE A 53 8.99 28.10 13.22
CA ILE A 53 9.27 27.95 11.80
C ILE A 53 8.00 28.25 10.99
N GLN A 54 8.08 29.27 10.15
CA GLN A 54 7.07 29.53 9.12
C GLN A 54 7.50 28.88 7.80
N CYS A 55 6.60 28.09 7.21
CA CYS A 55 6.77 27.45 5.91
C CYS A 55 6.06 28.22 4.79
N LYS A 56 6.72 28.36 3.63
CA LYS A 56 6.16 28.99 2.42
C LYS A 56 6.58 28.25 1.16
N TYR A 57 5.65 27.57 0.51
CA TYR A 57 5.92 26.87 -0.75
C TYR A 57 5.24 27.54 -1.95
N TYR A 58 6.05 28.14 -2.83
CA TYR A 58 5.57 28.84 -4.03
C TYR A 58 6.36 28.44 -5.29
N ALA A 59 6.31 27.16 -5.65
CA ALA A 59 7.09 26.59 -6.75
C ALA A 59 6.79 27.13 -8.16
N LYS A 60 5.70 27.88 -8.33
CA LYS A 60 5.35 28.52 -9.63
C LYS A 60 5.57 30.02 -9.64
N SER A 61 5.81 30.63 -8.48
CA SER A 61 5.84 32.09 -8.34
C SER A 61 7.27 32.59 -8.19
N GLU A 62 7.46 33.82 -8.65
CA GLU A 62 8.67 34.58 -8.41
C GLU A 62 8.60 35.26 -7.04
N TYR A 63 9.71 35.23 -6.31
CA TYR A 63 9.83 35.87 -5.02
C TYR A 63 9.70 37.39 -5.13
N ASN A 64 8.93 37.95 -4.19
CA ASN A 64 8.86 39.38 -3.88
C ASN A 64 8.73 39.54 -2.36
N HIS A 65 9.29 40.61 -1.80
CA HIS A 65 9.32 40.84 -0.35
C HIS A 65 7.95 40.75 0.33
N SER A 66 6.89 41.19 -0.37
CA SER A 66 5.50 41.16 0.14
C SER A 66 5.02 39.77 0.55
N VAL A 67 5.54 38.69 -0.07
CA VAL A 67 5.11 37.32 0.18
C VAL A 67 5.55 36.84 1.57
N ILE A 68 6.69 37.32 2.06
CA ILE A 68 7.22 36.98 3.39
C ILE A 68 7.05 38.12 4.41
N ALA A 69 6.64 39.31 3.96
CA ALA A 69 6.47 40.47 4.82
C ALA A 69 5.39 40.26 5.89
N LYS A 70 4.28 39.58 5.56
CA LYS A 70 3.25 39.26 6.55
C LYS A 70 3.79 38.31 7.65
N PRO A 71 4.41 37.17 7.32
CA PRO A 71 5.09 36.33 8.31
C PRO A 71 6.07 37.09 9.20
N ILE A 72 6.99 37.86 8.62
CA ILE A 72 7.99 38.64 9.40
C ILE A 72 7.31 39.59 10.39
N ARG A 73 6.20 40.22 9.99
CA ARG A 73 5.43 41.09 10.88
C ARG A 73 4.75 40.34 12.03
N LEU A 74 4.26 39.12 11.78
CA LEU A 74 3.67 38.27 12.83
C LEU A 74 4.74 37.83 13.82
N MET A 75 5.89 37.35 13.32
CA MET A 75 7.07 37.02 14.14
C MET A 75 7.52 38.20 15.01
N LEU A 76 7.58 39.42 14.43
CA LEU A 76 7.95 40.63 15.18
C LEU A 76 6.92 40.99 16.26
N THR A 77 5.63 40.78 15.98
CA THR A 77 4.55 41.02 16.94
C THR A 77 4.69 40.07 18.12
N HIS A 78 4.87 38.77 17.85
CA HIS A 78 5.13 37.77 18.88
C HIS A 78 6.43 38.05 19.66
N PHE A 79 7.48 38.53 19.00
CA PHE A 79 8.71 38.96 19.67
C PHE A 79 8.46 40.10 20.66
N LYS A 80 7.67 41.12 20.28
CA LYS A 80 7.30 42.22 21.20
C LYS A 80 6.51 41.70 22.39
N GLU A 81 5.58 40.78 22.17
CA GLU A 81 4.82 40.15 23.26
C GLU A 81 5.73 39.34 24.18
N SER A 82 6.67 38.57 23.63
CA SER A 82 7.64 37.77 24.38
C SER A 82 8.50 38.64 25.32
N ILE A 83 9.06 39.75 24.82
CA ILE A 83 9.85 40.65 25.67
C ILE A 83 8.99 41.39 26.70
N SER A 84 7.75 41.76 26.35
CA SER A 84 6.85 42.50 27.24
C SER A 84 6.30 41.61 28.37
N SER A 85 6.07 40.34 28.08
CA SER A 85 5.54 39.35 29.02
C SER A 85 6.62 38.50 29.70
N SER A 86 7.91 38.80 29.47
CA SER A 86 9.05 38.03 30.01
C SER A 86 8.96 36.54 29.70
N LEU A 87 8.47 36.19 28.51
CA LEU A 87 8.45 34.81 28.02
C LEU A 87 9.87 34.35 27.65
N PRO A 88 10.11 33.03 27.57
CA PRO A 88 11.37 32.51 27.07
C PRO A 88 11.70 33.07 25.68
N ALA A 89 12.99 33.31 25.44
CA ALA A 89 13.48 33.71 24.13
C ALA A 89 13.25 32.58 23.11
N ILE A 90 12.82 32.95 21.91
CA ILE A 90 12.57 32.02 20.80
C ILE A 90 13.21 32.57 19.53
N ASN A 91 13.77 31.67 18.72
CA ASN A 91 14.26 32.00 17.39
C ASN A 91 13.12 31.90 16.36
N TYR A 92 13.19 32.73 15.33
CA TYR A 92 12.23 32.72 14.23
C TYR A 92 12.92 32.28 12.96
N TYR A 93 12.31 31.32 12.26
CA TYR A 93 12.85 30.79 11.04
C TYR A 93 11.81 30.84 9.93
N LEU A 94 12.15 31.48 8.81
CA LEU A 94 11.32 31.45 7.62
C LEU A 94 11.92 30.49 6.60
N TYR A 95 11.23 29.37 6.33
CA TYR A 95 11.60 28.35 5.36
C TYR A 95 10.73 28.48 4.11
N GLY A 96 11.30 29.00 3.03
CA GLY A 96 10.58 29.36 1.81
C GLY A 96 11.20 28.80 0.54
N TYR A 97 10.38 28.18 -0.32
CA TYR A 97 10.77 27.78 -1.67
C TYR A 97 10.06 28.65 -2.72
N PHE A 98 10.83 29.17 -3.67
CA PHE A 98 10.33 29.96 -4.80
C PHE A 98 10.99 29.51 -6.10
N LYS A 99 10.29 29.68 -7.23
CA LYS A 99 10.82 29.29 -8.53
C LYS A 99 12.06 30.08 -8.94
N ARG A 100 12.06 31.38 -8.62
CA ARG A 100 13.10 32.36 -8.99
C ARG A 100 12.88 33.68 -8.23
N GLY A 101 13.81 34.63 -8.38
CA GLY A 101 13.71 35.99 -7.84
C GLY A 101 14.27 36.16 -6.44
N GLN A 102 14.88 35.12 -5.87
CA GLN A 102 15.50 35.15 -4.54
C GLN A 102 16.66 36.14 -4.45
N ASP A 103 17.33 36.44 -5.56
CA ASP A 103 18.39 37.43 -5.71
C ASP A 103 17.96 38.85 -5.30
N LYS A 104 16.66 39.14 -5.28
CA LYS A 104 16.11 40.42 -4.80
C LYS A 104 16.28 40.63 -3.30
N LEU A 105 16.45 39.55 -2.53
CA LEU A 105 16.69 39.64 -1.08
C LEU A 105 18.18 39.65 -0.80
N THR A 106 18.63 40.77 -0.24
CA THR A 106 19.99 40.89 0.29
C THR A 106 19.98 40.52 1.77
N LEU A 107 20.84 39.59 2.16
CA LEU A 107 21.06 39.18 3.55
C LEU A 107 22.54 39.40 3.91
N PRO A 108 22.88 39.72 5.17
CA PRO A 108 21.97 39.95 6.30
C PRO A 108 21.16 41.25 6.16
N LEU A 109 19.96 41.28 6.76
CA LEU A 109 19.14 42.49 6.82
C LEU A 109 19.67 43.46 7.88
N ASP A 110 19.67 44.75 7.57
CA ASP A 110 19.82 45.80 8.57
C ASP A 110 18.44 46.34 9.03
N VAL A 111 18.43 47.13 10.11
CA VAL A 111 17.19 47.69 10.69
C VAL A 111 16.44 48.57 9.68
N GLN A 112 17.15 49.32 8.85
CA GLN A 112 16.54 50.20 7.86
C GLN A 112 15.82 49.39 6.78
N GLN A 113 16.48 48.37 6.24
CA GLN A 113 15.93 47.43 5.27
C GLN A 113 14.72 46.68 5.85
N LEU A 114 14.78 46.26 7.12
CA LEU A 114 13.66 45.64 7.80
C LEU A 114 12.44 46.57 7.82
N LYS A 115 12.62 47.81 8.29
CA LYS A 115 11.57 48.83 8.37
C LYS A 115 10.95 49.10 7.00
N GLU A 116 11.77 49.44 6.02
CA GLU A 116 11.32 49.89 4.70
C GLU A 116 10.66 48.77 3.89
N ARG A 117 11.19 47.55 3.94
CA ARG A 117 10.76 46.45 3.06
C ARG A 117 9.68 45.55 3.65
N PHE A 118 9.63 45.41 4.98
CA PHE A 118 8.77 44.41 5.63
C PHE A 118 7.78 44.99 6.65
N LEU A 119 8.12 46.07 7.35
CA LEU A 119 7.29 46.60 8.44
C LEU A 119 6.26 47.65 8.00
N ILE A 120 6.39 48.18 6.79
CA ILE A 120 5.40 49.10 6.20
C ILE A 120 4.38 48.28 5.41
N TYR A 121 3.10 48.49 5.69
CA TYR A 121 2.01 47.86 4.93
C TYR A 121 0.82 48.81 4.78
N ARG A 122 -0.08 48.49 3.84
CA ARG A 122 -1.34 49.21 3.67
C ARG A 122 -2.52 48.30 4.00
N LYS A 123 -3.47 48.84 4.76
CA LYS A 123 -4.76 48.22 5.06
C LYS A 123 -5.82 49.31 4.90
N ASP A 124 -6.91 49.03 4.18
CA ASP A 124 -8.00 49.99 3.97
C ASP A 124 -7.53 51.38 3.44
N ASN A 125 -6.56 51.36 2.51
CA ASN A 125 -5.87 52.54 1.94
C ASN A 125 -5.04 53.40 2.91
N GLU A 126 -4.92 53.01 4.17
CA GLU A 126 -4.05 53.68 5.15
C GLU A 126 -2.67 53.01 5.22
N ARG A 127 -1.63 53.81 5.47
CA ARG A 127 -0.25 53.36 5.63
C ARG A 127 0.02 53.10 7.11
N TYR A 128 0.46 51.89 7.42
CA TYR A 128 0.83 51.45 8.76
C TYR A 128 2.32 51.15 8.82
N GLU A 129 2.93 51.55 9.93
CA GLU A 129 4.35 51.30 10.21
C GLU A 129 4.44 50.49 11.50
N LEU A 130 4.64 49.18 11.37
CA LEU A 130 4.46 48.26 12.51
C LEU A 130 5.38 48.58 13.69
N HIS A 131 6.63 48.98 13.44
CA HIS A 131 7.58 49.32 14.49
C HIS A 131 7.12 50.50 15.35
N ASN A 132 6.44 51.50 14.76
CA ASN A 132 5.87 52.62 15.50
C ASN A 132 4.61 52.21 16.27
N ILE A 133 3.81 51.30 15.71
CA ILE A 133 2.59 50.78 16.36
C ILE A 133 2.94 49.94 17.60
N LEU A 134 4.01 49.13 17.51
CA LEU A 134 4.48 48.27 18.59
C LEU A 134 5.43 48.97 19.58
N ASP A 135 5.73 50.26 19.36
CA ASP A 135 6.70 51.04 20.15
C ASP A 135 8.03 50.29 20.32
N LEU A 136 8.63 49.91 19.19
CA LEU A 136 9.89 49.17 19.12
C LEU A 136 11.05 50.13 18.83
N THR A 137 12.07 50.06 19.69
CA THR A 137 13.35 50.74 19.53
C THR A 137 14.23 50.03 18.51
N ASP A 138 15.21 50.75 17.95
CA ASP A 138 16.16 50.17 17.00
C ASP A 138 17.00 49.04 17.63
N GLN A 139 17.30 49.13 18.93
CA GLN A 139 18.00 48.08 19.68
C GLN A 139 17.17 46.79 19.81
N GLU A 140 15.85 46.92 20.03
CA GLU A 140 14.94 45.77 20.03
C GLU A 140 14.84 45.15 18.63
N LEU A 141 14.82 45.97 17.57
CA LEU A 141 14.81 45.49 16.18
C LEU A 141 16.13 44.77 15.81
N GLU A 142 17.28 45.26 16.26
CA GLU A 142 18.56 44.57 16.12
C GLU A 142 18.56 43.21 16.85
N THR A 143 17.91 43.14 18.01
CA THR A 143 17.78 41.90 18.78
C THR A 143 16.89 40.90 18.05
N PHE A 144 15.75 41.35 17.52
CA PHE A 144 14.88 40.53 16.67
C PHE A 144 15.63 40.01 15.44
N LEU A 145 16.41 40.84 14.76
CA LEU A 145 17.19 40.43 13.59
C LEU A 145 18.24 39.36 13.92
N LYS A 146 18.79 39.34 15.13
CA LYS A 146 19.70 38.26 15.58
C LYS A 146 18.99 36.93 15.80
N GLN A 147 17.70 36.96 16.11
CA GLN A 147 16.85 35.77 16.31
C GLN A 147 16.12 35.33 15.03
N LEU A 148 16.11 36.17 13.99
CA LEU A 148 15.43 35.89 12.73
C LEU A 148 16.39 35.30 11.70
N THR A 149 16.09 34.09 11.25
CA THR A 149 16.73 33.45 10.10
C THR A 149 15.76 33.39 8.93
N ILE A 150 16.18 33.88 7.76
CA ILE A 150 15.37 33.83 6.53
C ILE A 150 16.06 32.95 5.50
N ASN A 151 15.43 31.83 5.15
CA ASN A 151 15.85 30.97 4.06
C ASN A 151 14.77 30.93 2.97
N ILE A 152 14.98 31.68 1.88
CA ILE A 152 14.11 31.66 0.69
C ILE A 152 14.64 30.74 -0.43
N ASN A 153 15.76 30.06 -0.17
CA ASN A 153 16.37 29.06 -1.05
C ASN A 153 16.25 27.67 -0.41
N ALA A 154 15.12 27.39 0.24
CA ALA A 154 14.81 26.08 0.78
C ALA A 154 14.85 24.99 -0.32
N ASP A 155 14.89 23.73 0.08
CA ASP A 155 14.83 22.61 -0.85
C ASP A 155 13.46 22.55 -1.52
N ASP A 156 13.39 22.06 -2.75
CA ASP A 156 12.10 21.79 -3.38
C ASP A 156 11.41 20.59 -2.72
N TYR A 157 10.15 20.35 -3.13
CA TYR A 157 9.32 19.30 -2.57
C TYR A 157 9.91 17.89 -2.73
N ASP A 158 10.40 17.56 -3.93
CA ASP A 158 10.88 16.21 -4.25
C ASP A 158 12.22 15.94 -3.56
N THR A 159 13.07 16.96 -3.47
CA THR A 159 14.33 16.91 -2.71
C THR A 159 14.06 16.68 -1.21
N GLN A 160 13.15 17.47 -0.61
CA GLN A 160 12.77 17.30 0.80
C GLN A 160 12.20 15.91 1.09
N LEU A 161 11.34 15.39 0.21
CA LEU A 161 10.77 14.06 0.35
C LEU A 161 11.85 12.97 0.27
N THR A 162 12.81 13.13 -0.65
CA THR A 162 13.96 12.22 -0.78
C THR A 162 14.81 12.19 0.48
N ASP A 163 15.08 13.35 1.10
CA ASP A 163 15.81 13.43 2.36
C ASP A 163 15.08 12.68 3.48
N ILE A 164 13.76 12.84 3.59
CA ILE A 164 12.94 12.16 4.58
C ILE A 164 13.03 10.63 4.41
N HIS A 165 12.91 10.14 3.18
CA HIS A 165 13.05 8.71 2.90
C HIS A 165 14.44 8.19 3.30
N ASN A 166 15.50 8.95 2.99
CA ASN A 166 16.85 8.60 3.41
C ASN A 166 17.01 8.58 4.93
N SER A 167 16.41 9.54 5.64
CA SER A 167 16.38 9.58 7.11
C SER A 167 15.66 8.37 7.69
N PHE A 168 14.54 7.94 7.11
CA PHE A 168 13.85 6.72 7.53
C PHE A 168 14.68 5.46 7.26
N THR A 169 15.29 5.34 6.08
CA THR A 169 16.20 4.24 5.74
C THR A 169 17.35 4.15 6.75
N ALA A 170 17.96 5.27 7.12
CA ALA A 170 19.05 5.31 8.10
C ALA A 170 18.56 4.96 9.52
N LYS A 171 17.43 5.54 9.95
CA LYS A 171 16.90 5.39 11.31
C LYS A 171 16.38 3.97 11.58
N PHE A 172 15.60 3.42 10.65
CA PHE A 172 14.95 2.10 10.80
C PHE A 172 15.71 0.96 10.14
N LYS A 173 16.85 1.24 9.47
CA LYS A 173 17.64 0.25 8.70
C LYS A 173 16.76 -0.55 7.73
N CYS A 174 15.83 0.15 7.07
CA CYS A 174 14.84 -0.44 6.18
C CYS A 174 15.17 -0.17 4.71
N SER A 175 14.49 -0.89 3.80
CA SER A 175 14.59 -0.61 2.36
C SER A 175 13.92 0.72 2.00
N LEU A 176 14.28 1.30 0.84
CA LEU A 176 13.60 2.49 0.32
C LEU A 176 12.09 2.26 0.14
N PHE A 177 11.71 1.05 -0.31
CA PHE A 177 10.31 0.65 -0.44
C PHE A 177 9.56 0.74 0.90
N GLN A 178 10.17 0.28 1.99
CA GLN A 178 9.58 0.39 3.33
C GLN A 178 9.58 1.84 3.83
N ALA A 179 10.63 2.61 3.57
CA ALA A 179 10.68 4.02 3.92
C ALA A 179 9.52 4.80 3.28
N GLU A 180 9.27 4.60 1.98
CA GLU A 180 8.23 5.28 1.21
C GLU A 180 6.82 4.76 1.53
N HIS A 181 6.60 3.45 1.44
CA HIS A 181 5.23 2.90 1.50
C HIS A 181 4.75 2.58 2.91
N TYR A 182 5.64 2.50 3.89
CA TYR A 182 5.30 2.18 5.26
C TYR A 182 5.57 3.34 6.22
N TYR A 183 6.84 3.70 6.43
CA TYR A 183 7.19 4.71 7.43
C TYR A 183 6.70 6.11 7.08
N TYR A 184 6.87 6.55 5.83
CA TYR A 184 6.40 7.87 5.38
C TYR A 184 4.87 7.97 5.45
N ASN A 185 4.14 6.95 5.00
CA ASN A 185 2.68 6.94 5.08
C ASN A 185 2.17 7.00 6.53
N ASN A 186 2.79 6.25 7.45
CA ASN A 186 2.45 6.31 8.87
C ASN A 186 2.79 7.69 9.46
N ALA A 187 3.96 8.24 9.14
CA ALA A 187 4.37 9.57 9.57
C ALA A 187 3.39 10.65 9.11
N LEU A 188 3.01 10.62 7.84
CA LEU A 188 2.03 11.53 7.26
C LEU A 188 0.66 11.41 7.94
N GLN A 189 0.23 10.19 8.28
CA GLN A 189 -1.00 9.96 9.05
C GLN A 189 -0.92 10.62 10.44
N VAL A 190 0.20 10.46 11.14
CA VAL A 190 0.44 11.08 12.46
C VAL A 190 0.40 12.60 12.36
N ILE A 191 1.18 13.20 11.44
CA ILE A 191 1.22 14.66 11.27
C ILE A 191 -0.14 15.22 10.87
N LYS A 192 -0.85 14.56 9.94
CA LYS A 192 -2.21 14.96 9.56
C LYS A 192 -3.15 14.96 10.75
N ARG A 193 -3.12 13.91 11.57
CA ARG A 193 -3.96 13.80 12.78
C ARG A 193 -3.70 14.99 13.70
N LEU A 194 -2.43 15.24 14.05
CA LEU A 194 -2.01 16.33 14.93
C LEU A 194 -2.42 17.70 14.36
N ALA A 195 -2.14 17.96 13.08
CA ALA A 195 -2.46 19.24 12.43
C ALA A 195 -3.97 19.57 12.46
N THR A 196 -4.83 18.55 12.49
CA THR A 196 -6.29 18.70 12.56
C THR A 196 -6.87 18.68 13.98
N SER A 197 -6.04 18.54 15.01
CA SER A 197 -6.47 18.58 16.41
C SER A 197 -6.92 19.98 16.84
N ASN A 198 -7.76 20.05 17.88
CA ASN A 198 -8.38 21.30 18.35
C ASN A 198 -7.53 22.10 19.34
N SER A 199 -6.66 21.44 20.13
CA SER A 199 -5.83 22.08 21.16
C SER A 199 -4.34 22.07 20.78
N ILE A 200 -3.54 22.94 21.40
CA ILE A 200 -2.09 23.00 21.18
C ILE A 200 -1.41 21.77 21.81
N GLU A 201 -1.92 21.31 22.93
CA GLU A 201 -1.44 20.11 23.62
C GLU A 201 -1.59 18.88 22.71
N ASP A 202 -2.74 18.74 22.03
CA ASP A 202 -3.00 17.65 21.08
C ASP A 202 -2.27 17.79 19.73
N ARG A 203 -1.59 18.93 19.51
CA ARG A 203 -0.73 19.23 18.35
C ARG A 203 0.75 19.05 18.66
N THR A 204 1.09 18.69 19.89
CA THR A 204 2.45 18.50 20.35
C THR A 204 2.81 17.02 20.30
N ILE A 205 4.00 16.70 19.79
CA ILE A 205 4.52 15.33 19.81
C ILE A 205 6.02 15.34 20.08
N THR A 206 6.48 14.46 20.97
CA THR A 206 7.91 14.22 21.18
C THR A 206 8.50 13.36 20.06
N LYS A 207 9.82 13.46 19.85
CA LYS A 207 10.53 12.59 18.90
C LYS A 207 10.26 11.11 19.19
N LYS A 208 10.31 10.72 20.47
CA LYS A 208 10.07 9.34 20.88
C LYS A 208 8.66 8.87 20.53
N GLU A 209 7.64 9.63 20.92
CA GLU A 209 6.24 9.28 20.64
C GLU A 209 6.00 9.15 19.14
N PHE A 210 6.55 10.07 18.35
CA PHE A 210 6.44 10.00 16.89
C PHE A 210 7.04 8.71 16.33
N LEU A 211 8.26 8.34 16.75
CA LEU A 211 8.92 7.12 16.29
C LEU A 211 8.17 5.86 16.72
N ASP A 212 7.67 5.82 17.95
CA ASP A 212 6.89 4.71 18.49
C ASP A 212 5.51 4.57 17.81
N GLU A 213 4.90 5.67 17.37
CA GLU A 213 3.64 5.67 16.62
C GLU A 213 3.80 5.14 15.20
N ILE A 214 4.87 5.50 14.49
CA ILE A 214 5.05 5.12 13.09
C ILE A 214 5.58 3.69 12.90
N ASP A 215 6.22 3.10 13.92
CA ASP A 215 6.75 1.73 13.85
C ASP A 215 5.80 0.69 14.48
N LYS A 216 4.74 0.35 13.73
CA LYS A 216 3.82 -0.76 14.08
C LYS A 216 4.16 -2.10 13.40
N SER A 217 5.41 -2.26 12.95
CA SER A 217 5.78 -3.33 12.01
C SER A 217 5.61 -4.72 12.63
N GLN A 218 5.97 -4.88 13.90
CA GLN A 218 5.81 -6.13 14.65
C GLN A 218 4.34 -6.54 14.82
N LEU A 219 3.44 -5.57 15.02
CA LEU A 219 2.02 -5.85 15.20
C LEU A 219 1.40 -6.37 13.90
N LEU A 220 1.66 -5.67 12.79
CA LEU A 220 1.21 -6.11 11.46
C LEU A 220 1.82 -7.46 11.08
N PHE A 221 3.11 -7.67 11.37
CA PHE A 221 3.74 -8.96 11.14
C PHE A 221 3.04 -10.08 11.91
N ASN A 222 2.73 -9.86 13.19
CA ASN A 222 2.04 -10.87 14.01
C ASN A 222 0.63 -11.16 13.48
N GLU A 223 -0.13 -10.14 13.11
CA GLU A 223 -1.47 -10.30 12.52
C GLU A 223 -1.42 -11.07 11.20
N TRP A 224 -0.58 -10.65 10.26
CA TRP A 224 -0.43 -11.32 8.97
C TRP A 224 0.11 -12.74 9.11
N PHE A 225 1.05 -12.96 10.02
CA PHE A 225 1.58 -14.29 10.30
C PHE A 225 0.52 -15.21 10.90
N HIS A 226 -0.36 -14.69 11.77
CA HIS A 226 -1.47 -15.45 12.32
C HIS A 226 -2.43 -15.91 11.22
N ILE A 227 -2.89 -14.97 10.38
CA ILE A 227 -3.77 -15.24 9.24
C ILE A 227 -3.14 -16.32 8.34
N TYR A 228 -1.85 -16.16 8.02
CA TYR A 228 -1.13 -17.12 7.18
C TYR A 228 -1.03 -18.52 7.83
N LYS A 229 -0.85 -18.59 9.15
CA LYS A 229 -0.76 -19.85 9.88
C LYS A 229 -2.12 -20.55 9.95
N GLU A 230 -3.19 -19.82 10.30
CA GLU A 230 -4.55 -20.35 10.32
C GLU A 230 -4.94 -20.91 8.97
N ARG A 231 -4.64 -20.20 7.88
CA ARG A 231 -4.88 -20.66 6.51
C ARG A 231 -4.17 -21.97 6.21
N LYS A 232 -2.90 -22.13 6.61
CA LYS A 232 -2.19 -23.41 6.47
C LYS A 232 -2.81 -24.54 7.30
N GLU A 233 -3.29 -24.25 8.50
CA GLU A 233 -3.93 -25.23 9.36
C GLU A 233 -5.29 -25.70 8.78
N ILE A 234 -6.07 -24.78 8.20
CA ILE A 234 -7.32 -25.08 7.49
C ILE A 234 -7.03 -25.88 6.21
N ASN A 235 -6.08 -25.45 5.38
CA ASN A 235 -5.69 -26.20 4.18
C ASN A 235 -5.23 -27.62 4.54
N LYS A 236 -4.49 -27.76 5.64
CA LYS A 236 -4.07 -29.06 6.17
C LYS A 236 -5.25 -29.89 6.66
N SER A 237 -6.25 -29.32 7.35
CA SER A 237 -7.40 -30.10 7.82
C SER A 237 -8.20 -30.66 6.65
N TYR A 238 -8.43 -29.89 5.59
CA TYR A 238 -9.05 -30.40 4.35
C TYR A 238 -8.21 -31.51 3.70
N ARG A 239 -6.88 -31.35 3.65
CA ARG A 239 -5.97 -32.40 3.17
C ARG A 239 -6.10 -33.68 3.98
N ASP A 240 -6.04 -33.55 5.30
CA ASP A 240 -6.09 -34.67 6.24
C ASP A 240 -7.45 -35.40 6.17
N GLU A 241 -8.55 -34.68 6.01
CA GLU A 241 -9.90 -35.25 5.93
C GLU A 241 -10.20 -35.91 4.58
N TYR A 242 -9.75 -35.31 3.47
CA TYR A 242 -10.24 -35.67 2.13
C TYR A 242 -9.18 -36.24 1.18
N PHE A 243 -7.90 -35.95 1.40
CA PHE A 243 -6.83 -36.23 0.44
C PHE A 243 -5.64 -37.04 1.02
N SER A 244 -5.71 -37.49 2.27
CA SER A 244 -4.62 -38.19 3.00
C SER A 244 -4.59 -39.72 2.85
N THR A 245 -5.45 -40.30 2.02
CA THR A 245 -5.61 -41.77 1.92
C THR A 245 -4.43 -42.44 1.20
N LEU A 246 -3.77 -43.41 1.86
CA LEU A 246 -2.61 -44.14 1.30
C LEU A 246 -2.96 -45.08 0.13
N ASN A 247 -4.14 -45.70 0.15
CA ASN A 247 -4.58 -46.65 -0.87
C ASN A 247 -5.79 -46.10 -1.61
N VAL A 248 -5.52 -45.24 -2.60
CA VAL A 248 -6.56 -44.58 -3.40
C VAL A 248 -7.35 -45.62 -4.20
N SER A 249 -8.65 -45.73 -3.89
CA SER A 249 -9.58 -46.61 -4.59
C SER A 249 -9.88 -46.11 -6.01
N PRO A 250 -10.23 -47.01 -6.95
CA PRO A 250 -10.44 -46.68 -8.37
C PRO A 250 -11.79 -46.02 -8.64
N PHE A 251 -12.06 -44.93 -7.93
CA PHE A 251 -13.26 -44.10 -8.09
C PHE A 251 -13.05 -43.06 -9.18
N GLU A 252 -14.15 -42.62 -9.77
CA GLU A 252 -14.15 -41.50 -10.70
C GLU A 252 -14.24 -40.19 -9.92
N ARG A 253 -13.12 -39.47 -9.88
CA ARG A 253 -13.00 -38.22 -9.13
C ARG A 253 -13.07 -37.05 -10.07
N PHE A 254 -13.96 -36.11 -9.77
CA PHE A 254 -14.19 -34.88 -10.50
C PHE A 254 -13.67 -33.72 -9.65
N PHE A 255 -12.64 -33.03 -10.14
CA PHE A 255 -12.09 -31.82 -9.52
C PHE A 255 -12.66 -30.61 -10.26
N LEU A 256 -13.52 -29.85 -9.58
CA LEU A 256 -14.06 -28.60 -10.10
C LEU A 256 -13.24 -27.47 -9.49
N ILE A 257 -12.55 -26.70 -10.33
CA ILE A 257 -11.58 -25.69 -9.89
C ILE A 257 -12.05 -24.33 -10.38
N GLU A 258 -12.40 -23.43 -9.47
CA GLU A 258 -12.62 -22.03 -9.81
C GLU A 258 -11.30 -21.27 -9.91
N VAL A 259 -11.19 -20.43 -10.94
CA VAL A 259 -10.07 -19.50 -11.12
C VAL A 259 -10.57 -18.07 -11.15
N ASP A 260 -9.77 -17.14 -10.62
CA ASP A 260 -9.99 -15.70 -10.80
C ASP A 260 -9.26 -15.24 -12.07
N PRO A 261 -9.97 -14.80 -13.12
CA PRO A 261 -9.36 -14.36 -14.38
C PRO A 261 -8.35 -13.21 -14.23
N SER A 262 -8.45 -12.42 -13.15
CA SER A 262 -7.60 -11.25 -12.93
C SER A 262 -6.25 -11.59 -12.29
N SER A 263 -6.15 -12.72 -11.60
CA SER A 263 -4.98 -13.06 -10.77
C SER A 263 -4.36 -14.43 -11.07
N TYR A 264 -5.07 -15.34 -11.75
CA TYR A 264 -4.53 -16.67 -12.03
C TYR A 264 -3.32 -16.64 -12.98
N THR A 265 -2.46 -17.65 -12.87
CA THR A 265 -1.38 -17.87 -13.83
C THR A 265 -1.45 -19.26 -14.44
N ARG A 266 -1.31 -19.36 -15.76
CA ARG A 266 -1.39 -20.62 -16.50
C ARG A 266 -0.35 -21.65 -16.03
N SER A 267 0.85 -21.20 -15.73
CA SER A 267 1.93 -22.05 -15.18
C SER A 267 1.47 -22.75 -13.89
N TYR A 268 0.84 -22.00 -12.98
CA TYR A 268 0.39 -22.52 -11.71
C TYR A 268 -0.76 -23.53 -11.86
N LEU A 269 -1.71 -23.22 -12.74
CA LEU A 269 -2.82 -24.12 -13.09
C LEU A 269 -2.32 -25.42 -13.71
N LYS A 270 -1.38 -25.35 -14.66
CA LYS A 270 -0.75 -26.53 -15.27
C LYS A 270 -0.06 -27.42 -14.24
N GLU A 271 0.71 -26.84 -13.32
CA GLU A 271 1.32 -27.58 -12.22
C GLU A 271 0.27 -28.24 -11.31
N LEU A 272 -0.85 -27.56 -11.03
CA LEU A 272 -1.96 -28.15 -10.26
C LEU A 272 -2.56 -29.38 -10.99
N LEU A 273 -2.77 -29.30 -12.31
CA LEU A 273 -3.25 -30.44 -13.10
C LEU A 273 -2.28 -31.63 -13.06
N PHE A 274 -0.97 -31.37 -13.07
CA PHE A 274 0.03 -32.42 -12.89
C PHE A 274 -0.04 -33.06 -11.51
N ILE A 275 -0.19 -32.26 -10.45
CA ILE A 275 -0.33 -32.77 -9.07
C ILE A 275 -1.58 -33.64 -8.96
N ILE A 276 -2.73 -33.16 -9.47
CA ILE A 276 -3.99 -33.91 -9.45
C ILE A 276 -3.84 -35.24 -10.17
N SER A 277 -3.29 -35.24 -11.39
CA SER A 277 -3.08 -36.47 -12.15
C SER A 277 -2.10 -37.42 -11.46
N ASN A 278 -0.97 -36.93 -10.94
CA ASN A 278 0.03 -37.77 -10.29
C ASN A 278 -0.49 -38.42 -9.00
N LYS A 279 -1.31 -37.71 -8.22
CA LYS A 279 -1.89 -38.23 -6.97
C LYS A 279 -3.12 -39.11 -7.19
N TRP A 280 -3.94 -38.79 -8.19
CA TRP A 280 -5.27 -39.38 -8.39
C TRP A 280 -5.43 -40.19 -9.67
N SER A 281 -4.32 -40.63 -10.28
CA SER A 281 -4.31 -41.61 -11.36
C SER A 281 -3.45 -42.82 -11.03
N LYS A 282 -3.84 -43.98 -11.56
CA LYS A 282 -3.06 -45.22 -11.44
C LYS A 282 -3.09 -45.98 -12.76
N LEU A 283 -2.06 -45.74 -13.57
CA LEU A 283 -1.95 -46.24 -14.95
C LEU A 283 -0.89 -47.34 -15.12
N SER A 284 -0.40 -47.92 -14.02
CA SER A 284 0.64 -48.96 -14.09
C SER A 284 0.12 -50.21 -14.82
N GLN A 285 0.99 -50.90 -15.57
CA GLN A 285 0.63 -52.13 -16.30
C GLN A 285 0.07 -53.25 -15.40
N ARG A 286 0.42 -53.25 -14.10
CA ARG A 286 -0.03 -54.24 -13.12
C ARG A 286 -1.39 -53.92 -12.51
N GLU A 287 -1.91 -52.70 -12.70
CA GLU A 287 -3.16 -52.27 -12.11
C GLU A 287 -4.34 -52.75 -12.98
N ARG A 288 -5.19 -53.61 -12.40
CA ARG A 288 -6.35 -54.16 -13.11
C ARG A 288 -7.47 -53.13 -13.24
N ASN A 289 -7.61 -52.26 -12.23
CA ASN A 289 -8.63 -51.23 -12.18
C ASN A 289 -7.95 -49.86 -12.29
N SER A 290 -7.50 -49.54 -13.50
CA SER A 290 -6.86 -48.26 -13.78
C SER A 290 -7.89 -47.13 -13.86
N TYR A 291 -7.47 -45.94 -13.40
CA TYR A 291 -8.32 -44.76 -13.30
C TYR A 291 -7.47 -43.49 -13.46
N CYS A 292 -8.12 -42.42 -13.86
CA CYS A 292 -7.59 -41.07 -13.86
C CYS A 292 -8.72 -40.07 -13.53
N PRO A 293 -8.38 -38.86 -13.06
CA PRO A 293 -9.38 -37.89 -12.64
C PRO A 293 -9.95 -37.09 -13.81
N TYR A 294 -11.14 -36.51 -13.56
CA TYR A 294 -11.80 -35.53 -14.39
C TYR A 294 -11.58 -34.14 -13.79
N VAL A 295 -11.41 -33.13 -14.63
CA VAL A 295 -11.22 -31.73 -14.21
C VAL A 295 -12.15 -30.83 -15.02
N TYR A 296 -12.83 -29.93 -14.33
CA TYR A 296 -13.52 -28.79 -14.91
C TYR A 296 -12.94 -27.51 -14.31
N ILE A 297 -12.69 -26.50 -15.14
CA ILE A 297 -12.09 -25.24 -14.72
C ILE A 297 -13.12 -24.13 -14.90
N HIS A 298 -13.70 -23.67 -13.80
CA HIS A 298 -14.73 -22.65 -13.77
C HIS A 298 -14.13 -21.26 -13.98
N LYS A 299 -14.85 -20.38 -14.71
CA LYS A 299 -14.43 -19.01 -15.09
C LYS A 299 -13.16 -18.90 -15.95
N LEU A 300 -12.62 -20.00 -16.48
CA LEU A 300 -11.52 -19.93 -17.44
C LEU A 300 -12.04 -19.62 -18.85
N ASP A 301 -11.43 -18.61 -19.50
CA ASP A 301 -11.76 -18.29 -20.90
C ASP A 301 -11.50 -19.49 -21.82
N TYR A 302 -12.40 -19.69 -22.79
CA TYR A 302 -12.32 -20.84 -23.69
C TYR A 302 -11.04 -20.85 -24.54
N SER A 303 -10.56 -19.68 -24.98
CA SER A 303 -9.29 -19.55 -25.69
C SER A 303 -8.09 -19.95 -24.83
N GLU A 304 -8.15 -19.66 -23.53
CA GLU A 304 -7.12 -20.04 -22.56
C GLU A 304 -7.15 -21.54 -22.28
N LEU A 305 -8.34 -22.14 -22.17
CA LEU A 305 -8.50 -23.59 -22.06
C LEU A 305 -7.88 -24.32 -23.25
N ILE A 306 -8.06 -23.81 -24.48
CA ILE A 306 -7.42 -24.36 -25.69
C ILE A 306 -5.90 -24.30 -25.58
N GLN A 307 -5.35 -23.15 -25.19
CA GLN A 307 -3.89 -22.99 -25.03
C GLN A 307 -3.33 -23.93 -23.97
N LEU A 308 -4.00 -24.04 -22.80
CA LEU A 308 -3.63 -24.95 -21.73
C LEU A 308 -3.58 -26.41 -22.21
N LYS A 309 -4.62 -26.86 -22.91
CA LYS A 309 -4.64 -28.21 -23.51
C LYS A 309 -3.51 -28.40 -24.53
N GLY A 310 -3.26 -27.40 -25.37
CA GLY A 310 -2.18 -27.41 -26.36
C GLY A 310 -0.80 -27.58 -25.72
N GLU A 311 -0.53 -26.85 -24.63
CA GLU A 311 0.71 -26.99 -23.85
C GLU A 311 0.85 -28.38 -23.23
N LEU A 312 -0.20 -28.89 -22.57
CA LEU A 312 -0.19 -30.23 -21.97
C LEU A 312 0.12 -31.32 -23.02
N ILE A 313 -0.52 -31.25 -24.18
CA ILE A 313 -0.30 -32.22 -25.27
C ILE A 313 1.13 -32.11 -25.81
N THR A 314 1.64 -30.89 -25.98
CA THR A 314 3.02 -30.63 -26.44
C THR A 314 4.04 -31.22 -25.47
N GLU A 315 3.76 -31.16 -24.17
CA GLU A 315 4.56 -31.75 -23.10
C GLU A 315 4.35 -33.27 -22.93
N GLN A 316 3.71 -33.94 -23.92
CA GLN A 316 3.41 -35.37 -23.91
C GLN A 316 2.53 -35.81 -22.72
N PHE A 317 1.75 -34.89 -22.16
CA PHE A 317 0.77 -35.14 -21.13
C PHE A 317 -0.60 -35.37 -21.79
N ARG A 318 -0.94 -36.64 -22.03
CA ARG A 318 -2.15 -37.01 -22.77
C ARG A 318 -3.42 -36.72 -21.96
N VAL A 319 -4.26 -35.86 -22.52
CA VAL A 319 -5.59 -35.52 -22.02
C VAL A 319 -6.67 -35.88 -23.04
N ILE A 320 -7.90 -36.09 -22.59
CA ILE A 320 -9.10 -36.22 -23.44
C ILE A 320 -10.19 -35.28 -22.92
N ASP A 321 -11.11 -34.88 -23.78
CA ASP A 321 -12.19 -33.94 -23.42
C ASP A 321 -13.58 -34.33 -23.95
N GLY A 322 -13.71 -35.50 -24.57
CA GLY A 322 -14.98 -36.00 -25.10
C GLY A 322 -15.34 -35.48 -26.49
N PHE A 323 -14.46 -34.75 -27.17
CA PHE A 323 -14.66 -34.27 -28.54
C PHE A 323 -13.74 -35.02 -29.51
N ASP A 324 -14.28 -36.04 -30.19
CA ASP A 324 -13.48 -37.01 -30.96
C ASP A 324 -12.79 -36.42 -32.20
N PHE A 325 -13.32 -35.33 -32.75
CA PHE A 325 -12.78 -34.63 -33.90
C PHE A 325 -13.19 -33.14 -33.90
N SER A 326 -12.56 -32.34 -34.74
CA SER A 326 -12.85 -30.90 -34.85
C SER A 326 -14.31 -30.67 -35.26
N GLY A 327 -15.07 -29.94 -34.43
CA GLY A 327 -16.49 -29.68 -34.65
C GLY A 327 -17.43 -30.81 -34.24
N ALA A 328 -16.94 -31.88 -33.59
CA ALA A 328 -17.77 -32.92 -33.02
C ALA A 328 -18.69 -32.36 -31.90
N SER A 329 -19.82 -33.02 -31.67
CA SER A 329 -20.58 -32.86 -30.42
C SER A 329 -19.91 -33.62 -29.28
N PHE A 330 -20.16 -33.22 -28.03
CA PHE A 330 -19.66 -33.94 -26.86
C PHE A 330 -20.13 -35.40 -26.87
N ASN A 331 -19.17 -36.32 -26.74
CA ASN A 331 -19.41 -37.76 -26.68
C ASN A 331 -19.03 -38.28 -25.29
N VAL A 332 -20.05 -38.56 -24.48
CA VAL A 332 -19.86 -39.06 -23.12
C VAL A 332 -19.09 -40.38 -23.08
N ASN A 333 -19.26 -41.26 -24.06
CA ASN A 333 -18.53 -42.53 -24.12
C ASN A 333 -17.04 -42.32 -24.39
N SER A 334 -16.70 -41.25 -25.12
CA SER A 334 -15.31 -40.87 -25.38
C SER A 334 -14.63 -40.40 -24.10
N VAL A 335 -15.25 -39.48 -23.36
CA VAL A 335 -14.66 -39.01 -22.09
C VAL A 335 -14.66 -40.09 -21.02
N LEU A 336 -15.66 -40.97 -20.97
CA LEU A 336 -15.72 -42.10 -20.02
C LEU A 336 -14.75 -43.24 -20.37
N GLN A 337 -13.98 -43.13 -21.45
CA GLN A 337 -12.97 -44.13 -21.82
C GLN A 337 -12.06 -44.46 -20.62
N THR A 338 -11.92 -45.75 -20.32
CA THR A 338 -11.07 -46.20 -19.22
C THR A 338 -9.61 -45.84 -19.52
N ALA A 339 -8.97 -45.11 -18.62
CA ALA A 339 -7.54 -44.83 -18.71
C ALA A 339 -6.74 -46.09 -18.37
N THR A 340 -5.75 -46.42 -19.20
CA THR A 340 -4.93 -47.63 -19.08
C THR A 340 -3.47 -47.31 -19.35
N TYR A 341 -2.57 -48.26 -19.05
CA TYR A 341 -1.16 -48.14 -19.41
C TYR A 341 -0.95 -47.91 -20.92
N HIS A 342 -1.75 -48.56 -21.77
CA HIS A 342 -1.58 -48.51 -23.23
C HIS A 342 -2.07 -47.22 -23.85
N ASN A 343 -3.25 -46.72 -23.41
CA ASN A 343 -3.73 -45.43 -23.90
C ASN A 343 -3.08 -44.25 -23.17
N ASN A 344 -2.52 -44.45 -21.96
CA ASN A 344 -1.81 -43.43 -21.19
C ASN A 344 -2.62 -42.14 -20.98
N ILE A 345 -3.95 -42.24 -20.84
CA ILE A 345 -4.82 -41.08 -20.59
C ILE A 345 -4.59 -40.61 -19.14
N LYS A 346 -3.91 -39.48 -18.97
CA LYS A 346 -3.49 -38.99 -17.64
C LYS A 346 -4.54 -38.13 -16.95
N LEU A 347 -5.38 -37.45 -17.73
CA LEU A 347 -6.39 -36.52 -17.24
C LEU A 347 -7.54 -36.40 -18.23
N LYS A 348 -8.74 -36.15 -17.73
CA LYS A 348 -9.93 -35.88 -18.54
C LYS A 348 -10.39 -34.45 -18.25
N ILE A 349 -10.50 -33.60 -19.27
CA ILE A 349 -10.83 -32.18 -19.10
C ILE A 349 -12.21 -31.92 -19.68
N LEU A 350 -13.15 -31.50 -18.85
CA LEU A 350 -14.52 -31.18 -19.23
C LEU A 350 -14.60 -29.69 -19.58
N ASN A 351 -15.24 -29.36 -20.71
CA ASN A 351 -15.22 -27.99 -21.24
C ASN A 351 -16.32 -27.12 -20.65
N SER A 352 -17.40 -27.74 -20.19
CA SER A 352 -18.59 -27.06 -19.65
C SER A 352 -19.19 -27.82 -18.47
N LEU A 353 -20.07 -27.15 -17.73
CA LEU A 353 -20.87 -27.80 -16.69
C LEU A 353 -21.85 -28.84 -17.28
N ASP A 354 -22.33 -28.64 -18.50
CA ASP A 354 -23.18 -29.62 -19.18
C ASP A 354 -22.43 -30.92 -19.46
N ASP A 355 -21.17 -30.84 -19.94
CA ASP A 355 -20.31 -32.00 -20.15
C ASP A 355 -20.05 -32.75 -18.82
N LEU A 356 -19.89 -32.00 -17.73
CA LEU A 356 -19.73 -32.54 -16.38
C LEU A 356 -20.98 -33.30 -15.93
N ILE A 357 -22.16 -32.70 -16.04
CA ILE A 357 -23.42 -33.33 -15.64
C ILE A 357 -23.64 -34.63 -16.42
N LEU A 358 -23.49 -34.58 -17.75
CA LEU A 358 -23.66 -35.76 -18.61
C LEU A 358 -22.67 -36.88 -18.24
N SER A 359 -21.41 -36.52 -17.93
CA SER A 359 -20.38 -37.47 -17.51
C SER A 359 -20.70 -38.11 -16.15
N LEU A 360 -21.19 -37.31 -15.20
CA LEU A 360 -21.59 -37.77 -13.88
C LEU A 360 -22.78 -38.74 -13.97
N GLU A 361 -23.82 -38.39 -14.73
CA GLU A 361 -25.04 -39.20 -14.87
C GLU A 361 -24.77 -40.53 -15.58
N SER A 362 -23.90 -40.53 -16.60
CA SER A 362 -23.63 -41.71 -17.43
C SER A 362 -22.62 -42.68 -16.80
N SER A 363 -21.88 -42.25 -15.78
CA SER A 363 -20.89 -43.10 -15.12
C SER A 363 -21.54 -44.15 -14.20
N THR A 364 -21.08 -45.38 -14.34
CA THR A 364 -21.53 -46.55 -13.56
C THR A 364 -20.63 -46.85 -12.35
N LYS A 365 -19.55 -46.09 -12.16
CA LYS A 365 -18.59 -46.27 -11.05
C LYS A 365 -18.95 -45.39 -9.86
N THR A 366 -18.31 -45.64 -8.72
CA THR A 366 -18.35 -44.72 -7.58
C THR A 366 -17.78 -43.37 -8.00
N ARG A 367 -18.52 -42.29 -7.74
CA ARG A 367 -18.19 -40.92 -8.13
C ARG A 367 -17.93 -40.07 -6.89
N GLU A 368 -16.88 -39.26 -6.94
CA GLU A 368 -16.60 -38.24 -5.94
C GLU A 368 -16.36 -36.91 -6.64
N ILE A 369 -16.97 -35.84 -6.13
CA ILE A 369 -16.85 -34.48 -6.63
C ILE A 369 -16.17 -33.65 -5.55
N TYR A 370 -15.10 -32.98 -5.94
CA TYR A 370 -14.36 -32.03 -5.11
C TYR A 370 -14.42 -30.67 -5.79
N GLN A 371 -15.26 -29.78 -5.25
CA GLN A 371 -15.45 -28.43 -5.76
C GLN A 371 -14.65 -27.43 -4.94
N PHE A 372 -13.69 -26.78 -5.58
CA PHE A 372 -12.95 -25.65 -5.03
C PHE A 372 -13.55 -24.35 -5.56
N TYR A 373 -13.97 -23.47 -4.66
CA TYR A 373 -14.65 -22.21 -4.98
C TYR A 373 -14.07 -21.03 -4.18
N LEU A 374 -14.14 -19.83 -4.77
CA LEU A 374 -13.57 -18.58 -4.21
C LEU A 374 -14.60 -17.82 -3.36
N GLU A 375 -15.71 -17.42 -3.98
CA GLU A 375 -16.75 -16.61 -3.32
C GLU A 375 -17.97 -17.45 -2.95
N GLU A 376 -18.57 -18.09 -3.96
CA GLU A 376 -19.82 -18.85 -3.81
C GLU A 376 -19.73 -20.20 -4.53
N GLU A 377 -20.50 -21.17 -4.03
CA GLU A 377 -20.64 -22.47 -4.67
C GLU A 377 -21.31 -22.33 -6.04
N TYR A 378 -20.66 -22.80 -7.11
CA TYR A 378 -21.16 -22.66 -8.48
C TYR A 378 -21.77 -23.94 -9.08
N PHE A 379 -21.68 -25.05 -8.36
CA PHE A 379 -22.24 -26.32 -8.80
C PHE A 379 -22.82 -27.10 -7.61
N ASP A 380 -23.95 -27.77 -7.86
CA ASP A 380 -24.59 -28.64 -6.89
C ASP A 380 -25.15 -29.88 -7.59
N TYR A 381 -24.88 -31.04 -7.01
CA TYR A 381 -25.27 -32.33 -7.58
C TYR A 381 -26.04 -33.12 -6.52
N ASN A 382 -27.37 -33.01 -6.57
CA ASN A 382 -28.26 -33.57 -5.57
C ASN A 382 -28.48 -35.08 -5.80
N SER A 383 -27.50 -35.89 -5.40
CA SER A 383 -27.58 -37.35 -5.46
C SER A 383 -26.94 -37.95 -4.21
N ALA A 384 -27.74 -38.66 -3.41
CA ALA A 384 -27.27 -39.37 -2.21
C ALA A 384 -26.17 -40.42 -2.49
N ALA A 385 -26.04 -40.87 -3.75
CA ALA A 385 -25.04 -41.85 -4.17
C ALA A 385 -23.69 -41.26 -4.57
N VAL A 386 -23.55 -39.93 -4.62
CA VAL A 386 -22.33 -39.25 -5.06
C VAL A 386 -21.80 -38.39 -3.91
N LYS A 387 -20.54 -38.63 -3.54
CA LYS A 387 -19.88 -37.81 -2.53
C LYS A 387 -19.56 -36.46 -3.16
N HIS A 388 -20.18 -35.38 -2.69
CA HIS A 388 -19.91 -34.02 -3.15
C HIS A 388 -19.33 -33.19 -2.01
N ILE A 389 -18.04 -32.86 -2.10
CA ILE A 389 -17.32 -32.05 -1.12
C ILE A 389 -17.07 -30.68 -1.72
N LYS A 390 -17.42 -29.65 -0.96
CA LYS A 390 -17.30 -28.25 -1.36
C LYS A 390 -16.28 -27.58 -0.43
N ILE A 391 -15.22 -27.05 -1.00
CA ILE A 391 -14.04 -26.56 -0.29
C ILE A 391 -13.81 -25.08 -0.68
N PRO A 392 -14.03 -24.14 0.24
CA PRO A 392 -13.69 -22.74 -0.01
C PRO A 392 -12.17 -22.58 -0.07
N VAL A 393 -11.69 -21.75 -1.00
CA VAL A 393 -10.27 -21.39 -1.17
C VAL A 393 -10.17 -19.89 -1.46
N GLU A 394 -9.06 -19.24 -1.09
CA GLU A 394 -8.85 -17.81 -1.39
C GLU A 394 -8.15 -17.61 -2.73
N GLU A 395 -7.26 -18.55 -3.08
CA GLU A 395 -6.58 -18.55 -4.36
C GLU A 395 -6.26 -19.99 -4.81
N ILE A 396 -5.94 -20.18 -6.09
CA ILE A 396 -5.61 -21.51 -6.66
C ILE A 396 -4.46 -22.19 -5.89
N LYS A 397 -3.60 -21.40 -5.22
CA LYS A 397 -2.50 -21.91 -4.40
C LYS A 397 -2.93 -22.74 -3.21
N ASP A 398 -4.08 -22.42 -2.62
CA ASP A 398 -4.64 -23.23 -1.54
C ASP A 398 -4.95 -24.64 -2.00
N ILE A 399 -5.42 -24.79 -3.25
CA ILE A 399 -5.77 -26.11 -3.79
C ILE A 399 -4.54 -27.03 -3.83
N LYS A 400 -3.34 -26.51 -4.13
CA LYS A 400 -2.09 -27.31 -4.04
C LYS A 400 -1.71 -27.66 -2.61
N GLU A 401 -2.04 -26.80 -1.65
CA GLU A 401 -1.87 -27.10 -0.24
C GLU A 401 -2.98 -28.02 0.30
N ILE A 402 -4.09 -28.20 -0.41
CA ILE A 402 -5.16 -29.10 0.03
C ILE A 402 -5.01 -30.50 -0.59
N ILE A 403 -4.59 -30.59 -1.85
CA ILE A 403 -4.44 -31.85 -2.61
C ILE A 403 -3.05 -32.43 -2.41
#